data_AF-A0A6I3X5X0-F1
#
_entry.id   AF-A0A6I3X5X0-F1
#
_cell.length_a   1.000
_cell.length_b   1.000
_cell.length_c   1.000
_cell.angle_alpha   90.00
_cell.angle_beta   90.00
_cell.angle_gamma   90.00
#
_symmetry.space_group_name_H-M   'P 1'
#
loop_
_entity.id
_entity.type
_entity.pdbx_description
1 polymer ?
#
loop_
_entity_poly.entity_id
_entity_poly.type
_entity_poly.pdbx_seq_one_letter_code
_entity_poly.pdbx_strand_id
1 'polypeptide(L)'
;MTDREEGIMKLYDALEPDEKRLFSVSNVNHLAWSLVILLVILAGWMGAALVNAENQRHALITKQCQDRVFKEEVNKTCLLTVRSREHWWQHLGYAMGHLSPEK
;
A
#
# COMPACT_ATOMS: atom_id res chain seq x y z
N MET A 1 -9.07 64.89 -13.87
CA MET A 1 -9.62 63.52 -13.76
C MET A 1 -10.88 63.64 -12.92
N THR A 2 -11.99 63.12 -13.42
CA THR A 2 -13.29 63.16 -12.71
C THR A 2 -13.40 61.97 -11.75
N ASP A 3 -14.13 62.12 -10.63
CA ASP A 3 -14.26 61.06 -9.60
C ASP A 3 -14.74 59.71 -10.17
N ARG A 4 -15.51 59.76 -11.26
CA ARG A 4 -15.99 58.58 -11.99
C ARG A 4 -14.85 57.84 -12.70
N GLU A 5 -13.92 58.55 -13.30
CA GLU A 5 -12.76 57.97 -13.98
C GLU A 5 -11.82 57.31 -12.96
N GLU A 6 -11.62 57.95 -11.80
CA GLU A 6 -10.82 57.38 -10.72
C GLU A 6 -11.44 56.09 -10.16
N GLY A 7 -12.76 56.08 -9.96
CA GLY A 7 -13.50 54.88 -9.53
C GLY A 7 -13.42 53.74 -10.54
N ILE A 8 -13.48 54.05 -11.84
CA ILE A 8 -13.34 53.06 -12.92
C ILE A 8 -11.91 52.51 -12.96
N MET A 9 -10.89 53.36 -12.83
CA MET A 9 -9.49 52.90 -12.83
C MET A 9 -9.19 51.97 -11.65
N LYS A 10 -9.66 52.28 -10.43
CA LYS A 10 -9.49 51.39 -9.26
C LYS A 10 -10.15 50.02 -9.46
N LEU A 11 -11.27 49.99 -10.17
CA LEU A 11 -11.96 48.75 -10.52
C LEU A 11 -11.17 47.91 -11.51
N TYR A 12 -10.52 48.52 -12.51
CA TYR A 12 -9.61 47.83 -13.42
C TYR A 12 -8.35 47.32 -12.72
N ASP A 13 -7.76 48.11 -11.83
CA ASP A 13 -6.57 47.75 -11.03
C ASP A 13 -6.86 46.54 -10.13
N ALA A 14 -8.06 46.49 -9.54
CA ALA A 14 -8.51 45.36 -8.71
C ALA A 14 -8.84 44.08 -9.52
N LEU A 15 -9.09 44.22 -10.83
CA LEU A 15 -9.32 43.11 -11.74
C LEU A 15 -8.02 42.61 -12.37
N GLU A 16 -6.88 43.29 -12.14
CA GLU A 16 -5.60 42.85 -12.68
C GLU A 16 -5.30 41.45 -12.13
N PRO A 17 -5.15 40.45 -13.02
CA PRO A 17 -4.85 39.09 -12.60
C PRO A 17 -3.53 39.09 -11.84
N ASP A 18 -3.58 38.85 -10.53
CA ASP A 18 -2.39 38.70 -9.69
C ASP A 18 -1.59 37.48 -10.17
N GLU A 19 -0.63 37.73 -11.07
CA GLU A 19 0.23 36.71 -11.65
C GLU A 19 0.95 35.89 -10.57
N LYS A 20 1.17 36.48 -9.38
CA LYS A 20 1.79 35.81 -8.23
C LYS A 20 0.87 34.78 -7.58
N ARG A 21 -0.46 34.94 -7.69
CA ARG A 21 -1.46 33.97 -7.22
C ARG A 21 -1.86 32.96 -8.29
N LEU A 22 -1.89 33.36 -9.55
CA LEU A 22 -2.27 32.50 -10.69
C LEU A 22 -1.30 31.33 -10.89
N PHE A 23 -0.02 31.56 -10.60
CA PHE A 23 1.00 30.52 -10.60
C PHE A 23 1.55 30.30 -9.19
N SER A 24 0.65 30.14 -8.21
CA SER A 24 0.99 29.48 -6.95
C SER A 24 1.52 28.08 -7.29
N VAL A 25 2.82 27.98 -7.57
CA VAL A 25 3.51 26.72 -7.82
C VAL A 25 3.34 25.92 -6.55
N SER A 26 2.51 24.88 -6.59
CA SER A 26 2.41 23.91 -5.52
C SER A 26 3.82 23.43 -5.23
N ASN A 27 4.36 23.80 -4.06
CA ASN A 27 5.68 23.33 -3.61
C ASN A 27 5.64 21.83 -3.22
N VAL A 28 4.50 21.18 -3.44
CA VAL A 28 4.32 19.75 -3.21
C VAL A 28 4.85 19.00 -4.44
N ASN A 29 5.94 18.26 -4.24
CA ASN A 29 6.47 17.37 -5.26
C ASN A 29 5.52 16.18 -5.48
N HIS A 30 4.55 16.34 -6.37
CA HIS A 30 3.55 15.32 -6.70
C HIS A 30 4.18 14.01 -7.18
N LEU A 31 5.36 14.05 -7.82
CA LEU A 31 6.09 12.87 -8.27
C LEU A 31 6.70 12.09 -7.10
N ALA A 32 7.26 12.79 -6.11
CA ALA A 32 7.76 12.12 -4.90
C ALA A 32 6.61 11.44 -4.13
N TRP A 33 5.47 12.13 -3.98
CA TRP A 33 4.32 11.57 -3.28
C TRP A 33 3.67 10.40 -4.02
N SER A 34 3.58 10.46 -5.35
CA SER A 34 3.08 9.33 -6.14
C SER A 34 3.99 8.11 -6.02
N LEU A 35 5.32 8.31 -6.03
CA LEU A 35 6.29 7.24 -5.81
C LEU A 35 6.16 6.62 -4.43
N VAL A 36 5.97 7.43 -3.38
CA VAL A 36 5.73 6.94 -2.01
C VAL A 36 4.49 6.05 -1.96
N ILE A 37 3.38 6.48 -2.57
CA ILE A 37 2.15 5.68 -2.62
C ILE A 37 2.39 4.35 -3.34
N LEU A 38 3.08 4.36 -4.47
CA LEU A 38 3.44 3.15 -5.20
C LEU A 38 4.29 2.18 -4.36
N LEU A 39 5.29 2.70 -3.64
CA LEU A 39 6.13 1.89 -2.77
C LEU A 39 5.34 1.28 -1.60
N VAL A 40 4.40 2.02 -1.02
CA VAL A 40 3.52 1.50 0.05
C VAL A 40 2.62 0.38 -0.48
N ILE A 41 2.05 0.55 -1.67
CA ILE A 41 1.24 -0.49 -2.32
C ILE A 41 2.09 -1.74 -2.57
N LEU A 42 3.30 -1.57 -3.11
CA LEU A 42 4.22 -2.69 -3.37
C LEU A 42 4.62 -3.40 -2.08
N ALA A 43 4.94 -2.67 -1.02
CA ALA A 43 5.27 -3.22 0.29
C ALA A 43 4.09 -3.99 0.90
N GLY A 44 2.87 -3.45 0.78
CA GLY A 44 1.64 -4.12 1.22
C GLY A 44 1.39 -5.41 0.44
N TRP A 45 1.55 -5.38 -0.89
CA TRP A 45 1.45 -6.57 -1.74
C TRP A 45 2.47 -7.64 -1.37
N MET A 46 3.73 -7.25 -1.18
CA MET A 46 4.81 -8.15 -0.77
C MET A 46 4.55 -8.74 0.63
N GLY A 47 4.03 -7.94 1.56
CA GLY A 47 3.60 -8.42 2.87
C GLY A 47 2.46 -9.45 2.78
N ALA A 48 1.44 -9.21 1.95
CA ALA A 48 0.35 -10.16 1.72
C ALA A 48 0.86 -11.48 1.11
N ALA A 49 1.77 -11.39 0.13
CA ALA A 49 2.40 -12.56 -0.47
C ALA A 49 3.21 -13.37 0.57
N LEU A 50 3.95 -12.68 1.45
CA LEU A 50 4.73 -13.30 2.52
C LEU A 50 3.83 -14.02 3.53
N VAL A 51 2.73 -13.39 3.95
CA VAL A 51 1.73 -14.03 4.82
C VAL A 51 1.18 -15.31 4.19
N ASN A 52 0.81 -15.27 2.91
CA ASN A 52 0.24 -16.43 2.23
C ASN A 52 1.25 -17.58 2.16
N ALA A 53 2.52 -17.28 1.81
CA ALA A 53 3.58 -18.27 1.76
C ALA A 53 3.85 -18.90 3.14
N GLU A 54 3.94 -18.07 4.19
CA GLU A 54 4.20 -18.55 5.54
C GLU A 54 3.02 -19.36 6.10
N ASN A 55 1.79 -18.97 5.76
CA ASN A 55 0.61 -19.73 6.12
C ASN A 55 0.59 -21.13 5.48
N GLN A 56 0.97 -21.24 4.21
CA GLN A 56 1.12 -22.55 3.54
C GLN A 56 2.25 -23.38 4.15
N ARG A 57 3.42 -22.76 4.40
CA ARG A 57 4.55 -23.43 5.07
C ARG A 57 4.14 -24.01 6.42
N HIS A 58 3.48 -23.20 7.25
CA HIS A 58 3.06 -23.61 8.58
C HIS A 58 1.99 -24.72 8.52
N ALA A 59 1.05 -24.65 7.57
CA ALA A 59 0.08 -25.72 7.34
C ALA A 59 0.73 -27.06 6.96
N LEU A 60 1.83 -27.03 6.18
CA LEU A 60 2.61 -28.21 5.82
C LEU A 60 3.33 -28.81 7.03
N ILE A 61 4.02 -27.97 7.82
CA ILE A 61 4.76 -28.42 9.01
C ILE A 61 3.80 -29.03 10.06
N THR A 62 2.64 -28.42 10.26
CA THR A 62 1.62 -28.88 11.20
C THR A 62 0.70 -29.97 10.64
N LYS A 63 0.96 -30.44 9.41
CA LYS A 63 0.20 -31.51 8.73
C LYS A 63 -1.32 -31.24 8.65
N GLN A 64 -1.73 -29.97 8.63
CA GLN A 64 -3.15 -29.59 8.62
C GLN A 64 -3.87 -29.96 7.30
N CYS A 65 -3.12 -30.11 6.21
CA CYS A 65 -3.66 -30.43 4.87
C CYS A 65 -3.26 -31.82 4.36
N GLN A 66 -3.06 -32.81 5.25
CA GLN A 66 -2.87 -34.20 4.82
C GLN A 66 -4.16 -34.76 4.21
N ASP A 67 -4.02 -35.52 3.11
CA ASP A 67 -5.16 -36.19 2.51
C ASP A 67 -5.69 -37.29 3.44
N ARG A 68 -7.03 -37.41 3.52
CA ARG A 68 -7.69 -38.41 4.35
C ARG A 68 -7.54 -39.82 3.77
N VAL A 69 -7.39 -39.92 2.45
CA VAL A 69 -7.27 -41.19 1.73
C VAL A 69 -5.79 -41.59 1.59
N PHE A 70 -4.92 -40.62 1.25
CA PHE A 70 -3.49 -40.85 1.04
C PHE A 70 -2.66 -40.06 2.05
N LYS A 71 -2.27 -40.69 3.15
CA LYS A 71 -1.51 -40.03 4.24
C LYS A 71 -0.15 -39.47 3.82
N GLU A 72 0.39 -39.95 2.70
CA GLU A 72 1.65 -39.46 2.13
C GLU A 72 1.45 -38.28 1.18
N GLU A 73 0.22 -38.01 0.73
CA GLU A 73 -0.09 -36.92 -0.20
C GLU A 73 -0.67 -35.69 0.51
N VAL A 74 -0.36 -34.52 -0.05
CA VAL A 74 -0.84 -33.23 0.45
C VAL A 74 -1.99 -32.74 -0.42
N ASN A 75 -3.11 -32.39 0.23
CA ASN A 75 -4.26 -31.85 -0.46
C ASN A 75 -4.00 -30.39 -0.88
N LYS A 76 -3.77 -30.19 -2.19
CA LYS A 76 -3.50 -28.86 -2.77
C LYS A 76 -4.68 -27.90 -2.64
N THR A 77 -5.91 -28.41 -2.67
CA THR A 77 -7.12 -27.60 -2.49
C THR A 77 -7.20 -27.04 -1.06
N CYS A 78 -6.80 -27.83 -0.07
CA CYS A 78 -6.68 -27.37 1.32
C CYS A 78 -5.61 -26.28 1.45
N LEU A 79 -4.45 -26.43 0.81
CA LEU A 79 -3.38 -25.42 0.88
C LEU A 79 -3.78 -24.03 0.34
N LEU A 80 -4.78 -23.95 -0.53
CA LEU A 80 -5.28 -22.68 -1.06
C LEU A 80 -6.18 -21.93 -0.07
N THR A 81 -6.81 -22.64 0.86
CA THR A 81 -7.84 -22.07 1.76
C THR A 81 -7.52 -22.22 3.24
N VAL A 82 -6.49 -22.99 3.58
CA VAL A 82 -6.09 -23.26 4.96
C VAL A 82 -5.73 -21.96 5.68
N ARG A 83 -6.17 -21.83 6.91
CA ARG A 83 -5.78 -20.76 7.82
C ARG A 83 -5.10 -21.40 9.01
N SER A 84 -3.77 -21.43 8.97
CA SER A 84 -2.98 -22.19 9.93
C SER A 84 -2.74 -21.45 11.25
N ARG A 85 -2.90 -20.12 11.27
CA ARG A 85 -2.90 -19.30 12.49
C ARG A 85 -4.08 -18.32 12.50
N GLU A 86 -4.43 -17.88 13.70
CA GLU A 86 -5.54 -16.95 13.92
C GLU A 86 -5.34 -15.61 13.20
N HIS A 87 -4.11 -15.12 13.07
CA HIS A 87 -3.88 -13.75 12.66
C HIS A 87 -2.71 -13.58 11.69
N TRP A 88 -2.91 -12.74 10.64
CA TRP A 88 -1.94 -12.52 9.56
C TRP A 88 -0.61 -11.93 10.04
N TRP A 89 -0.61 -11.07 11.06
CA TRP A 89 0.61 -10.48 11.59
C TRP A 89 1.51 -11.50 12.28
N GLN A 90 0.97 -12.63 12.76
CA GLN A 90 1.79 -13.70 13.33
C GLN A 90 2.65 -14.36 12.25
N HIS A 91 2.10 -14.49 11.03
CA HIS A 91 2.85 -14.96 9.87
C HIS A 91 3.95 -13.98 9.47
N LEU A 92 3.64 -12.67 9.41
CA LEU A 92 4.65 -11.65 9.13
C LEU A 92 5.75 -11.59 10.18
N GLY A 93 5.38 -11.56 11.46
CA GLY A 93 6.34 -11.50 12.56
C GLY A 93 7.28 -12.71 12.56
N TYR A 94 6.73 -13.90 12.32
CA TYR A 94 7.53 -15.11 12.21
C TYR A 94 8.47 -15.05 11.00
N ALA A 95 7.96 -14.70 9.82
CA ALA A 95 8.74 -14.62 8.59
C ALA A 95 9.86 -13.56 8.66
N MET A 96 9.62 -12.43 9.33
CA MET A 96 10.65 -11.40 9.56
C MET A 96 11.71 -11.84 10.58
N GLY A 97 11.34 -12.66 11.57
CA GLY A 97 12.27 -13.17 12.58
C GLY A 97 13.06 -14.42 12.16
N HIS A 98 12.54 -15.20 11.20
CA HIS A 98 13.11 -16.48 10.77
C HIS A 98 13.47 -16.46 9.28
N LEU A 99 14.48 -15.66 8.94
CA LEU A 99 14.98 -15.50 7.57
C LEU A 99 15.83 -16.69 7.07
N SER A 100 16.26 -17.57 7.98
CA SER A 100 16.98 -18.81 7.64
C SER A 100 16.07 -20.01 7.91
N PRO A 101 16.05 -21.03 7.02
CA PRO A 101 15.41 -22.29 7.35
C PRO A 101 16.07 -22.89 8.59
N GLU A 102 15.26 -23.34 9.55
CA GLU A 102 15.73 -24.20 10.64
C GLU A 102 16.29 -25.49 10.01
N LYS A 103 17.47 -25.90 10.48
CA LYS A 103 18.22 -27.06 9.95
C LYS A 103 17.56 -28.38 10.31
#